data_AF-A0AA97DVK2-F1
#
_entry.id   AF-A0AA97DVK2-F1
#
_cell.length_a   1.000
_cell.length_b   1.000
_cell.length_c   1.000
_cell.angle_alpha   90.00
_cell.angle_beta   90.00
_cell.angle_gamma   90.00
#
_symmetry.space_group_name_H-M   'P 1'
#
loop_
_entity.id
_entity.type
_entity.pdbx_description
1 polymer ?
#
loop_
_entity_poly.entity_id
_entity_poly.type
_entity_poly.pdbx_seq_one_letter_code
_entity_poly.pdbx_strand_id
1 'polypeptide(L)'
;MKWPLIQKKPTEKCCPQQSLAKEGRACVQASYQSIEKISEQTGQAIEVIKNLDSSVTSIEDIIGAITDIADQTNLLALNAAIEAARAGEQGRGFAVVADEVRTLATKTQESTLEIQEKISSMVADSKRAVDVMNQSEEKVTLSLEQARISDGTIAQFEEKMNEVRELSYLIATAAEEQAQTTAELEGNLTRISNLTDETNQKAESAKDVAVSQVKVVNSLKENVSKFVIDEV
;
A
#
# COMPACT_ATOMS: atom_id res chain seq x y z
N MET A 1 12.82 17.62 -43.36
CA MET A 1 13.73 17.47 -42.20
C MET A 1 13.28 16.21 -41.44
N LYS A 2 13.91 15.05 -41.67
CA LYS A 2 13.52 13.78 -41.02
C LYS A 2 14.02 13.78 -39.57
N TRP A 3 13.11 13.84 -38.61
CA TRP A 3 13.42 13.85 -37.18
C TRP A 3 14.02 12.49 -36.77
N PRO A 4 15.31 12.40 -36.33
CA PRO A 4 15.99 11.11 -36.17
C PRO A 4 15.60 10.30 -34.92
N LEU A 5 14.59 10.70 -34.15
CA LEU A 5 14.32 10.12 -32.82
C LEU A 5 13.22 9.05 -32.77
N ILE A 6 12.56 8.72 -33.90
CA ILE A 6 11.30 7.93 -33.87
C ILE A 6 11.48 6.48 -34.36
N GLN A 7 12.71 6.00 -34.58
CA GLN A 7 12.97 4.61 -34.97
C GLN A 7 13.08 3.63 -33.78
N LYS A 8 13.07 4.11 -32.53
CA LYS A 8 12.95 3.22 -31.38
C LYS A 8 11.47 2.98 -31.08
N LYS A 9 10.98 1.80 -31.43
CA LYS A 9 9.72 1.27 -30.90
C LYS A 9 9.65 1.59 -29.40
N PRO A 10 8.54 2.11 -28.86
CA PRO A 10 8.38 2.33 -27.42
C PRO A 10 8.48 1.06 -26.57
N THR A 11 8.70 -0.10 -27.19
CA THR A 11 8.70 -1.43 -26.58
C THR A 11 9.95 -1.76 -25.74
N GLU A 12 11.04 -0.98 -25.81
CA GLU A 12 12.29 -1.31 -25.09
C GLU A 12 12.45 -0.63 -23.73
N LYS A 13 11.61 0.35 -23.37
CA LYS A 13 11.56 0.84 -22.00
C LYS A 13 10.34 0.24 -21.32
N CYS A 14 10.56 -0.82 -20.55
CA CYS A 14 9.65 -1.22 -19.49
C CYS A 14 9.19 0.05 -18.77
N CYS A 15 7.91 0.38 -18.89
CA CYS A 15 7.37 1.66 -18.43
C CYS A 15 7.63 1.75 -16.91
N PRO A 16 8.26 2.81 -16.37
CA PRO A 16 8.53 2.95 -14.94
C PRO A 16 7.30 2.62 -14.07
N GLN A 17 6.11 2.96 -14.56
CA GLN A 17 4.82 2.72 -13.94
C GLN A 17 4.48 1.23 -13.76
N GLN A 18 4.87 0.35 -14.70
CA GLN A 18 4.71 -1.11 -14.54
C GLN A 18 5.71 -1.69 -13.53
N SER A 19 6.89 -1.08 -13.40
CA SER A 19 7.84 -1.43 -12.33
C SER A 19 7.26 -1.07 -10.97
N LEU A 20 6.73 0.16 -10.83
CA LEU A 20 6.13 0.64 -9.59
C LEU A 20 4.94 -0.19 -9.13
N ALA A 21 4.06 -0.62 -10.05
CA ALA A 21 2.92 -1.45 -9.68
C ALA A 21 3.34 -2.87 -9.23
N LYS A 22 4.35 -3.46 -9.89
CA LYS A 22 4.95 -4.74 -9.46
C LYS A 22 5.63 -4.64 -8.10
N GLU A 23 6.40 -3.57 -7.87
CA GLU A 23 7.01 -3.29 -6.57
C GLU A 23 5.96 -3.07 -5.49
N GLY A 24 4.89 -2.32 -5.81
CA GLY A 24 3.74 -2.12 -4.93
C GLY A 24 3.09 -3.44 -4.50
N ARG A 25 2.81 -4.34 -5.46
CA ARG A 25 2.30 -5.68 -5.14
C ARG A 25 3.26 -6.50 -4.30
N ALA A 26 4.55 -6.47 -4.62
CA ALA A 26 5.55 -7.20 -3.83
C ALA A 26 5.57 -6.71 -2.37
N CYS A 27 5.42 -5.40 -2.15
CA CYS A 27 5.31 -4.81 -0.82
C CYS A 27 4.03 -5.25 -0.07
N VAL A 28 2.89 -5.28 -0.76
CA VAL A 28 1.63 -5.77 -0.18
C VAL A 28 1.71 -7.26 0.16
N GLN A 29 2.31 -8.09 -0.70
CA GLN A 29 2.55 -9.51 -0.43
C GLN A 29 3.49 -9.74 0.76
N ALA A 30 4.57 -8.96 0.87
CA ALA A 30 5.46 -9.02 2.03
C ALA A 30 4.73 -8.59 3.32
N SER A 31 3.81 -7.62 3.22
CA SER A 31 2.96 -7.20 4.34
C SER A 31 2.01 -8.34 4.77
N TYR A 32 1.40 -9.05 3.81
CA TYR A 32 0.57 -10.23 4.08
C TYR A 32 1.33 -11.30 4.87
N GLN A 33 2.52 -11.69 4.41
CA GLN A 33 3.35 -12.69 5.08
C GLN A 33 3.76 -12.25 6.49
N SER A 34 4.05 -10.96 6.66
CA SER A 34 4.40 -10.41 7.97
C SER A 34 3.21 -10.44 8.92
N ILE A 35 2.02 -10.12 8.44
CA ILE A 35 0.79 -10.11 9.26
C ILE A 35 0.38 -11.55 9.63
N GLU A 36 0.47 -12.51 8.71
CA GLU A 36 0.26 -13.94 9.03
C GLU A 36 1.19 -14.41 10.15
N LYS A 37 2.48 -14.05 10.06
CA LYS A 37 3.45 -14.41 11.10
C LYS A 37 3.13 -13.78 12.45
N ILE A 38 2.63 -12.54 12.47
CA ILE A 38 2.18 -11.88 13.70
C ILE A 38 0.95 -12.60 14.27
N SER A 39 0.02 -13.05 13.43
CA SER A 39 -1.14 -13.84 13.85
C SER A 39 -0.71 -15.14 14.54
N GLU A 40 0.20 -15.88 13.90
CA GLU A 40 0.75 -17.13 14.47
C GLU A 40 1.46 -16.87 15.81
N GLN A 41 2.32 -15.86 15.87
CA GLN A 41 3.04 -15.49 17.10
C GLN A 41 2.10 -15.05 18.22
N THR A 42 1.02 -14.34 17.89
CA THR A 42 -0.01 -13.94 18.86
C THR A 42 -0.75 -15.17 19.39
N GLY A 43 -1.11 -16.12 18.51
CA GLY A 43 -1.73 -17.38 18.91
C GLY A 43 -0.85 -18.21 19.86
N GLN A 44 0.45 -18.33 19.54
CA GLN A 44 1.42 -19.00 20.42
C GLN A 44 1.55 -18.29 21.77
N ALA A 45 1.56 -16.96 21.78
CA ALA A 45 1.67 -16.18 23.01
C ALA A 45 0.42 -16.36 23.91
N ILE A 46 -0.78 -16.44 23.33
CA ILE A 46 -2.01 -16.77 24.05
C ILE A 46 -1.92 -18.14 24.72
N GLU A 47 -1.36 -19.15 24.03
CA GLU A 47 -1.18 -20.49 24.58
C GLU A 47 -0.20 -20.50 25.77
N VAL A 48 0.93 -19.80 25.65
CA VAL A 48 1.90 -19.64 26.74
C VAL A 48 1.26 -19.01 27.97
N ILE A 49 0.43 -17.98 27.79
CA ILE A 49 -0.25 -17.31 28.90
C ILE A 49 -1.33 -18.21 29.53
N LYS A 50 -2.06 -19.00 28.74
CA LYS A 50 -3.00 -19.99 29.29
C LYS A 50 -2.29 -21.04 30.15
N ASN A 51 -1.11 -21.50 29.72
CA ASN A 51 -0.29 -22.42 30.51
C ASN A 51 0.23 -21.76 31.81
N LEU A 52 0.57 -20.48 31.75
CA LEU A 52 0.94 -19.70 32.93
C LEU A 52 -0.25 -19.59 33.90
N ASP A 53 -1.45 -19.28 33.43
CA ASP A 53 -2.67 -19.20 34.25
C ASP A 53 -2.93 -20.51 34.99
N SER A 54 -2.87 -21.65 34.29
CA SER A 54 -3.00 -22.98 34.89
C SER A 54 -1.91 -23.29 35.92
N SER A 55 -0.68 -22.85 35.67
CA SER A 55 0.44 -23.04 36.60
C SER A 55 0.26 -22.20 37.86
N VAL A 56 -0.25 -20.97 37.71
CA VAL A 56 -0.52 -20.07 38.82
C VAL A 56 -1.63 -20.61 39.72
N THR A 57 -2.73 -21.13 39.16
CA THR A 57 -3.78 -21.81 39.94
C THR A 57 -3.24 -22.98 40.75
N SER A 58 -2.32 -23.77 40.16
CA SER A 58 -1.68 -24.88 40.88
C SER A 58 -0.83 -24.41 42.07
N ILE A 59 -0.22 -23.22 41.97
CA ILE A 59 0.54 -22.61 43.07
C ILE A 59 -0.40 -22.09 44.15
N GLU A 60 -1.56 -21.53 43.79
CA GLU A 60 -2.58 -21.10 44.77
C GLU A 60 -3.00 -22.25 45.69
N ASP A 61 -3.25 -23.44 45.12
CA ASP A 61 -3.60 -24.64 45.89
C ASP A 61 -2.50 -25.04 46.88
N ILE A 62 -1.24 -24.97 46.46
CA ILE A 62 -0.07 -25.28 47.31
C ILE A 62 0.06 -24.26 48.45
N ILE A 63 -0.10 -22.98 48.16
CA ILE A 63 -0.03 -21.90 49.17
C ILE A 63 -1.18 -22.02 50.17
N GLY A 64 -2.37 -22.41 49.72
CA GLY A 64 -3.49 -22.76 50.60
C GLY A 64 -3.11 -23.87 51.59
N ALA A 65 -2.55 -24.98 51.09
CA ALA A 65 -2.10 -26.08 51.93
C ALA A 65 -0.99 -25.68 52.93
N ILE A 66 -0.04 -24.82 52.53
CA ILE A 66 1.01 -24.32 53.45
C ILE A 66 0.40 -23.44 54.54
N THR A 67 -0.59 -22.61 54.19
CA THR A 67 -1.29 -21.76 55.16
C THR A 67 -2.03 -22.62 56.19
N ASP A 68 -2.73 -23.66 55.74
CA ASP A 68 -3.39 -24.64 56.61
C ASP A 68 -2.40 -25.35 57.55
N ILE A 69 -1.23 -25.75 57.03
CA ILE A 69 -0.15 -26.38 57.83
C ILE A 69 0.38 -25.39 58.87
N ALA A 70 0.58 -24.12 58.51
CA ALA A 70 1.05 -23.09 59.42
C ALA A 70 0.03 -22.81 60.53
N ASP A 71 -1.27 -22.77 60.20
CA ASP A 71 -2.36 -22.64 61.19
C ASP A 71 -2.39 -23.83 62.17
N GLN A 72 -2.28 -25.05 61.66
CA GLN A 72 -2.21 -26.25 62.49
C GLN A 72 -0.97 -26.27 63.38
N THR A 73 0.18 -25.84 62.85
CA THR A 73 1.43 -25.74 63.60
C THR A 73 1.34 -24.69 64.70
N ASN A 74 0.71 -23.55 64.43
CA ASN A 74 0.45 -22.49 65.39
C ASN A 74 -0.46 -22.99 66.54
N LEU A 75 -1.53 -23.73 66.22
CA LEU A 75 -2.41 -24.35 67.20
C LEU A 75 -1.71 -25.43 68.05
N LEU A 76 -0.88 -26.27 67.41
CA LEU A 76 -0.08 -27.28 68.11
C LEU A 76 0.93 -26.63 69.07
N ALA A 77 1.61 -25.57 68.63
CA ALA A 77 2.55 -24.81 69.44
C ALA A 77 1.86 -24.16 70.64
N LEU A 78 0.67 -23.59 70.45
CA LEU A 78 -0.14 -23.02 71.52
C LEU A 78 -0.51 -24.09 72.57
N ASN A 79 -0.97 -25.25 72.14
CA ASN A 79 -1.29 -26.35 73.05
C ASN A 79 -0.06 -26.83 73.82
N ALA A 80 1.11 -26.90 73.16
CA ALA A 80 2.38 -27.25 73.81
C ALA A 80 2.82 -26.19 74.84
N ALA A 81 2.65 -24.90 74.54
CA ALA A 81 2.95 -23.82 75.47
C ALA A 81 2.06 -23.87 76.73
N ILE A 82 0.77 -24.17 76.56
CA ILE A 82 -0.18 -24.36 77.67
C ILE A 82 0.26 -25.53 78.56
N GLU A 83 0.61 -26.67 77.97
CA GLU A 83 1.00 -27.86 78.74
C GLU A 83 2.37 -27.68 79.41
N ALA A 84 3.30 -26.96 78.77
CA ALA A 84 4.58 -26.57 79.37
C ALA A 84 4.39 -25.66 80.58
N ALA A 85 3.47 -24.69 80.51
CA ALA A 85 3.12 -23.85 81.66
C ALA A 85 2.50 -24.67 82.81
N ARG A 86 1.71 -25.70 82.47
CA ARG A 86 1.09 -26.61 83.43
C ARG A 86 2.10 -27.49 84.19
N ALA A 87 3.20 -27.86 83.54
CA ALA A 87 4.31 -28.62 84.14
C ALA A 87 5.22 -27.79 85.06
N GLY A 88 5.02 -26.46 85.15
CA GLY A 88 5.79 -25.57 86.02
C GLY A 88 7.27 -25.51 85.65
N GLU A 89 8.17 -25.60 86.65
CA GLU A 89 9.63 -25.54 86.45
C GLU A 89 10.18 -26.66 85.53
N GLN A 90 9.53 -27.83 85.49
CA GLN A 90 9.96 -28.94 84.62
C GLN A 90 9.62 -28.70 83.14
N GLY A 91 8.64 -27.84 82.84
CA GLY A 91 8.20 -27.52 81.48
C GLY A 91 8.95 -26.34 80.84
N ARG A 92 9.87 -25.70 81.57
CA ARG A 92 10.46 -24.41 81.18
C ARG A 92 11.22 -24.45 79.85
N GLY A 93 11.94 -25.54 79.58
CA GLY A 93 12.61 -25.76 78.29
C GLY A 93 11.62 -26.03 77.15
N PHE A 94 10.53 -26.75 77.41
CA PHE A 94 9.48 -26.99 76.42
C PHE A 94 8.69 -25.72 76.08
N ALA A 95 8.49 -24.82 77.04
CA ALA A 95 7.82 -23.54 76.82
C ALA A 95 8.57 -22.67 75.80
N VAL A 96 9.91 -22.60 75.91
CA VAL A 96 10.74 -21.84 74.97
C VAL A 96 10.66 -22.41 73.56
N VAL A 97 10.69 -23.73 73.43
CA VAL A 97 10.55 -24.40 72.11
C VAL A 97 9.16 -24.15 71.53
N ALA A 98 8.11 -24.22 72.34
CA ALA A 98 6.74 -23.96 71.89
C ALA A 98 6.56 -22.52 71.38
N ASP A 99 7.11 -21.52 72.07
CA ASP A 99 7.08 -20.13 71.60
C ASP A 99 7.88 -19.89 70.32
N GLU A 100 9.03 -20.56 70.15
CA GLU A 100 9.82 -20.47 68.91
C GLU A 100 9.08 -21.09 67.72
N VAL A 101 8.45 -22.27 67.92
CA VAL A 101 7.60 -22.91 66.90
C VAL A 101 6.41 -22.03 66.55
N ARG A 102 5.79 -21.38 67.54
CA ARG A 102 4.67 -20.45 67.33
C ARG A 102 5.10 -19.26 66.48
N THR A 103 6.25 -18.65 66.80
CA THR A 103 6.85 -17.55 66.04
C THR A 103 7.13 -17.96 64.60
N LEU A 104 7.69 -19.15 64.37
CA LEU A 104 7.94 -19.69 63.03
C LEU A 104 6.63 -19.90 62.23
N ALA A 105 5.59 -20.41 62.89
CA ALA A 105 4.28 -20.61 62.27
C ALA A 105 3.65 -19.27 61.84
N THR A 106 3.66 -18.26 62.71
CA THR A 106 3.17 -16.91 62.36
C THR A 106 3.97 -16.29 61.21
N LYS A 107 5.30 -16.38 61.24
CA LYS A 107 6.15 -15.88 60.15
C LYS A 107 5.91 -16.60 58.82
N THR A 108 5.58 -17.90 58.88
CA THR A 108 5.19 -18.69 57.70
C THR A 108 3.88 -18.18 57.12
N GLN A 109 2.88 -17.87 57.95
CA GLN A 109 1.60 -17.30 57.52
C GLN A 109 1.75 -15.91 56.89
N GLU A 110 2.56 -15.04 57.49
CA GLU A 110 2.87 -13.73 56.91
C GLU A 110 3.50 -13.89 55.52
N SER A 111 4.43 -14.84 55.37
CA SER A 111 5.07 -15.12 54.09
C SER A 111 4.11 -15.70 53.05
N THR A 112 3.19 -16.60 53.44
CA THR A 112 2.18 -17.14 52.51
C THR A 112 1.20 -16.07 52.05
N LEU A 113 0.82 -15.13 52.92
CA LEU A 113 -0.01 -13.97 52.56
C LEU A 113 0.68 -13.08 51.53
N GLU A 114 1.96 -12.74 51.75
CA GLU A 114 2.74 -11.95 50.78
C GLU A 114 2.83 -12.66 49.42
N ILE A 115 3.05 -13.98 49.41
CA ILE A 115 3.08 -14.76 48.17
C ILE A 115 1.71 -14.76 47.48
N GLN A 116 0.62 -14.88 48.23
CA GLN A 116 -0.73 -14.89 47.69
C GLN A 116 -1.11 -13.55 47.04
N GLU A 117 -0.68 -12.42 47.61
CA GLU A 117 -0.84 -11.11 46.97
C GLU A 117 -0.08 -11.01 45.64
N LYS A 118 1.17 -11.52 45.60
CA LYS A 118 1.98 -11.54 44.37
C LYS A 118 1.35 -12.41 43.29
N ILE A 119 0.85 -13.58 43.67
CA ILE A 119 0.15 -14.49 42.78
C ILE A 119 -1.12 -13.83 42.22
N SER A 120 -1.93 -13.20 43.08
CA SER A 120 -3.13 -12.48 42.65
C SER A 120 -2.80 -11.39 41.61
N SER A 121 -1.68 -10.68 41.80
CA SER A 121 -1.18 -9.72 40.81
C SER A 121 -0.76 -10.41 39.51
N MET A 122 -0.08 -11.56 39.56
CA MET A 122 0.29 -12.31 38.35
C MET A 122 -0.92 -12.80 37.56
N VAL A 123 -1.99 -13.26 38.23
CA VAL A 123 -3.25 -13.64 37.57
C VAL A 123 -3.89 -12.43 36.89
N ALA A 124 -3.94 -11.29 37.56
CA ALA A 124 -4.46 -10.06 36.96
C ALA A 124 -3.65 -9.64 35.72
N ASP A 125 -2.32 -9.73 35.78
CA ASP A 125 -1.42 -9.40 34.68
C ASP A 125 -1.56 -10.37 33.50
N SER A 126 -1.70 -11.66 33.78
CA SER A 126 -1.99 -12.72 32.80
C SER A 126 -3.28 -12.41 32.04
N LYS A 127 -4.38 -12.11 32.73
CA LYS A 127 -5.67 -11.74 32.12
C LYS A 127 -5.56 -10.50 31.25
N ARG A 128 -4.88 -9.45 31.74
CA ARG A 128 -4.64 -8.23 30.95
C ARG A 128 -3.84 -8.52 29.68
N ALA A 129 -2.86 -9.42 29.75
CA ALA A 129 -2.08 -9.80 28.59
C ALA A 129 -2.91 -10.59 27.56
N VAL A 130 -3.80 -11.49 27.99
CA VAL A 130 -4.78 -12.14 27.08
C VAL A 130 -5.68 -11.11 26.39
N ASP A 131 -6.21 -10.12 27.12
CA ASP A 131 -7.07 -9.08 26.54
C ASP A 131 -6.34 -8.26 25.47
N VAL A 132 -5.07 -7.90 25.73
CA VAL A 132 -4.22 -7.18 24.76
C VAL A 132 -3.93 -8.03 23.53
N MET A 133 -3.74 -9.34 23.70
CA MET A 133 -3.53 -10.27 22.58
C MET A 133 -4.79 -10.42 21.72
N ASN A 134 -5.97 -10.53 22.34
CA ASN A 134 -7.25 -10.56 21.60
C ASN A 134 -7.46 -9.28 20.78
N GLN A 135 -7.16 -8.10 21.35
CA GLN A 135 -7.20 -6.83 20.61
C GLN A 135 -6.16 -6.80 19.47
N SER A 136 -5.01 -7.45 19.66
CA SER A 136 -3.98 -7.55 18.63
C SER A 136 -4.44 -8.44 17.47
N GLU A 137 -5.14 -9.54 17.76
CA GLU A 137 -5.75 -10.42 16.75
C GLU A 137 -6.82 -9.68 15.91
N GLU A 138 -7.64 -8.85 16.53
CA GLU A 138 -8.59 -7.99 15.81
C GLU A 138 -7.87 -7.02 14.86
N LYS A 139 -6.80 -6.36 15.33
CA LYS A 139 -5.99 -5.45 14.50
C LYS A 139 -5.27 -6.16 13.35
N VAL A 140 -4.80 -7.38 13.59
CA VAL A 140 -4.22 -8.25 12.54
C VAL A 140 -5.26 -8.53 11.47
N THR A 141 -6.49 -8.89 11.85
CA THR A 141 -7.60 -9.13 10.92
C THR A 141 -7.93 -7.89 10.08
N LEU A 142 -8.02 -6.72 10.71
CA LEU A 142 -8.25 -5.46 10.00
C LEU A 142 -7.09 -5.13 9.04
N SER A 143 -5.85 -5.41 9.44
CA SER A 143 -4.67 -5.17 8.61
C SER A 143 -4.63 -6.08 7.38
N LEU A 144 -5.07 -7.34 7.51
CA LEU A 144 -5.22 -8.27 6.39
C LEU A 144 -6.26 -7.76 5.38
N GLU A 145 -7.40 -7.25 5.86
CA GLU A 145 -8.43 -6.70 4.97
C GLU A 145 -7.93 -5.44 4.25
N GLN A 146 -7.21 -4.56 4.96
CA GLN A 146 -6.62 -3.36 4.34
C GLN A 146 -5.56 -3.71 3.29
N ALA A 147 -4.75 -4.75 3.53
CA ALA A 147 -3.81 -5.27 2.55
C ALA A 147 -4.54 -5.83 1.31
N ARG A 148 -5.67 -6.53 1.50
CA ARG A 148 -6.52 -7.05 0.41
C ARG A 148 -7.06 -5.93 -0.48
N ILE A 149 -7.59 -4.88 0.14
CA ILE A 149 -8.11 -3.71 -0.55
C ILE A 149 -6.99 -3.02 -1.35
N SER A 150 -5.79 -2.92 -0.75
CA SER A 150 -4.61 -2.35 -1.40
C SER A 150 -4.18 -3.15 -2.62
N ASP A 151 -4.14 -4.49 -2.54
CA ASP A 151 -3.83 -5.37 -3.67
C ASP A 151 -4.83 -5.19 -4.82
N GLY A 152 -6.13 -5.16 -4.51
CA GLY A 152 -7.18 -4.91 -5.50
C GLY A 152 -7.09 -3.53 -6.15
N THR A 153 -6.69 -2.50 -5.39
CA THR A 153 -6.47 -1.14 -5.91
C THR A 153 -5.27 -1.09 -6.86
N ILE A 154 -4.18 -1.79 -6.53
CA ILE A 154 -3.00 -1.89 -7.41
C ILE A 154 -3.35 -2.64 -8.70
N ALA A 155 -4.17 -3.70 -8.63
CA ALA A 155 -4.63 -4.42 -9.82
C ALA A 155 -5.43 -3.51 -10.77
N GLN A 156 -6.37 -2.71 -10.23
CA GLN A 156 -7.12 -1.73 -11.02
C GLN A 156 -6.21 -0.65 -11.61
N PHE A 157 -5.21 -0.20 -10.85
CA PHE A 157 -4.21 0.75 -11.34
C PHE A 157 -3.45 0.21 -12.54
N GLU A 158 -3.03 -1.06 -12.53
CA GLU A 158 -2.37 -1.69 -13.67
C GLU A 158 -3.24 -1.78 -14.92
N GLU A 159 -4.52 -2.12 -14.74
CA GLU A 159 -5.49 -2.13 -15.84
C GLU A 159 -5.58 -0.76 -16.50
N LYS A 160 -5.75 0.30 -15.69
CA LYS A 160 -5.78 1.69 -16.17
C LYS A 160 -4.48 2.12 -16.84
N MET A 161 -3.33 1.69 -16.32
CA MET A 161 -2.05 1.99 -16.97
C MET A 161 -1.89 1.28 -18.33
N ASN A 162 -2.45 0.08 -18.49
CA ASN A 162 -2.49 -0.59 -19.79
C ASN A 162 -3.40 0.17 -20.76
N GLU A 163 -4.58 0.62 -20.34
CA GLU A 163 -5.47 1.47 -21.17
C GLU A 163 -4.75 2.75 -21.65
N VAL A 164 -4.05 3.45 -20.75
CA VAL A 164 -3.27 4.66 -21.10
C VAL A 164 -2.17 4.35 -22.12
N ARG A 165 -1.54 3.18 -22.02
CA ARG A 165 -0.51 2.74 -22.97
C ARG A 165 -1.10 2.51 -24.36
N GLU A 166 -2.25 1.84 -24.45
CA GLU A 166 -2.93 1.62 -25.73
C GLU A 166 -3.36 2.94 -26.38
N LEU A 167 -3.90 3.88 -25.58
CA LEU A 167 -4.23 5.22 -26.07
C LEU A 167 -2.99 5.98 -26.57
N SER A 168 -1.87 5.86 -25.87
CA SER A 168 -0.61 6.49 -26.29
C SER A 168 -0.11 5.93 -27.63
N TYR A 169 -0.31 4.62 -27.88
CA TYR A 169 0.00 4.00 -29.16
C TYR A 169 -0.91 4.53 -30.29
N LEU A 170 -2.20 4.66 -30.02
CA LEU A 170 -3.16 5.22 -30.98
C LEU A 170 -2.82 6.67 -31.32
N ILE A 171 -2.49 7.50 -30.33
CA ILE A 171 -2.09 8.90 -30.54
C ILE A 171 -0.82 8.98 -31.39
N ALA A 172 0.18 8.14 -31.10
CA ALA A 172 1.42 8.10 -31.89
C ALA A 172 1.14 7.73 -33.35
N THR A 173 0.26 6.76 -33.58
CA THR A 173 -0.15 6.34 -34.93
C THR A 173 -0.90 7.47 -35.66
N ALA A 174 -1.88 8.11 -35.00
CA ALA A 174 -2.63 9.23 -35.57
C ALA A 174 -1.72 10.42 -35.91
N ALA A 175 -0.72 10.71 -35.06
CA ALA A 175 0.27 11.76 -35.33
C ALA A 175 1.14 11.43 -36.55
N GLU A 176 1.47 10.16 -36.79
CA GLU A 176 2.20 9.72 -37.98
C GLU A 176 1.36 9.90 -39.26
N GLU A 177 0.09 9.50 -39.24
CA GLU A 177 -0.85 9.71 -40.36
C GLU A 177 -1.06 11.21 -40.64
N GLN A 178 -1.17 12.03 -39.59
CA GLN A 178 -1.31 13.48 -39.73
C GLN A 178 -0.05 14.11 -40.33
N ALA A 179 1.14 13.66 -39.93
CA ALA A 179 2.39 14.12 -40.51
C ALA A 179 2.50 13.78 -42.01
N GLN A 180 2.09 12.56 -42.40
CA GLN A 180 2.04 12.17 -43.81
C GLN A 180 1.06 13.04 -44.59
N THR A 181 -0.17 13.21 -44.09
CA THR A 181 -1.20 14.03 -44.74
C THR A 181 -0.73 15.49 -44.91
N THR A 182 -0.01 16.02 -43.91
CA THR A 182 0.55 17.37 -43.96
C THR A 182 1.62 17.50 -45.06
N ALA A 183 2.48 16.49 -45.22
CA ALA A 183 3.47 16.47 -46.30
C ALA A 183 2.81 16.39 -47.69
N GLU A 184 1.72 15.64 -47.83
CA GLU A 184 0.93 15.60 -49.07
C GLU A 184 0.27 16.95 -49.38
N LEU A 185 -0.25 17.64 -48.36
CA LEU A 185 -0.80 18.99 -48.48
C LEU A 185 0.26 20.00 -48.95
N GLU A 186 1.47 19.94 -48.39
CA GLU A 186 2.59 20.78 -48.82
C GLU A 186 2.92 20.59 -50.32
N GLY A 187 2.92 19.34 -50.78
CA GLY A 187 3.08 19.01 -52.21
C GLY A 187 1.94 19.56 -53.07
N ASN A 188 0.68 19.43 -52.61
CA ASN A 188 -0.48 19.97 -53.31
C ASN A 188 -0.45 21.49 -53.41
N LEU A 189 -0.07 22.19 -52.34
CA LEU A 189 0.07 23.65 -52.34
C LEU A 189 1.14 24.12 -53.33
N THR A 190 2.27 23.40 -53.40
CA THR A 190 3.32 23.69 -54.39
C THR A 190 2.79 23.54 -55.82
N ARG A 191 2.00 22.48 -56.08
CA ARG A 191 1.39 22.26 -57.40
C ARG A 191 0.37 23.35 -57.76
N ILE A 192 -0.44 23.80 -56.80
CA ILE A 192 -1.40 24.91 -56.99
C ILE A 192 -0.66 26.21 -57.29
N SER A 193 0.44 26.49 -56.58
CA SER A 193 1.28 27.67 -56.85
C SER A 193 1.78 27.66 -58.29
N ASN A 194 2.38 26.54 -58.74
CA ASN A 194 2.88 26.40 -60.10
C ASN A 194 1.78 26.56 -61.17
N LEU A 195 0.59 25.98 -60.94
CA LEU A 195 -0.56 26.14 -61.84
C LEU A 195 -1.06 27.59 -61.90
N THR A 196 -1.00 28.31 -60.78
CA THR A 196 -1.37 29.73 -60.71
C THR A 196 -0.40 30.57 -61.54
N ASP A 197 0.91 30.31 -61.42
CA ASP A 197 1.94 30.98 -62.21
C ASP A 197 1.78 30.70 -63.71
N GLU A 198 1.54 29.44 -64.09
CA GLU A 198 1.29 29.06 -65.49
C GLU A 198 0.04 29.74 -66.05
N THR A 199 -1.03 29.83 -65.25
CA THR A 199 -2.27 30.51 -65.63
C THR A 199 -2.05 32.00 -65.85
N ASN A 200 -1.27 32.65 -64.97
CA ASN A 200 -0.91 34.06 -65.13
C ASN A 200 -0.10 34.29 -66.42
N GLN A 201 0.88 33.43 -66.73
CA GLN A 201 1.65 33.53 -67.98
C GLN A 201 0.77 33.36 -69.22
N LYS A 202 -0.17 32.40 -69.20
CA LYS A 202 -1.14 32.20 -70.28
C LYS A 202 -2.08 33.39 -70.45
N ALA A 203 -2.52 34.00 -69.35
CA ALA A 203 -3.37 35.20 -69.39
C ALA A 203 -2.62 36.40 -70.00
N GLU A 204 -1.35 36.62 -69.64
CA GLU A 204 -0.52 37.67 -70.25
C GLU A 204 -0.31 37.42 -71.75
N SER A 205 -0.02 36.17 -72.13
CA SER A 205 0.11 35.78 -73.55
C SER A 205 -1.19 36.01 -74.32
N ALA A 206 -2.35 35.66 -73.74
CA ALA A 206 -3.65 35.87 -74.36
C ALA A 206 -3.96 37.37 -74.54
N LYS A 207 -3.59 38.20 -73.57
CA LYS A 207 -3.68 39.66 -73.65
C LYS A 207 -2.81 40.20 -74.78
N ASP A 208 -1.56 39.75 -74.92
CA ASP A 208 -0.68 40.17 -76.02
C ASP A 208 -1.24 39.79 -77.40
N VAL A 209 -1.78 38.57 -77.53
CA VAL A 209 -2.45 38.12 -78.75
C VAL A 209 -3.67 39.01 -79.06
N ALA A 210 -4.50 39.32 -78.07
CA ALA A 210 -5.66 40.19 -78.24
C ALA A 210 -5.23 41.60 -78.70
N VAL A 211 -4.17 42.18 -78.12
CA VAL A 211 -3.60 43.46 -78.55
C VAL A 211 -3.13 43.40 -80.01
N SER A 212 -2.46 42.31 -80.40
CA SER A 212 -2.03 42.11 -81.79
C SER A 212 -3.22 41.97 -82.75
N GLN A 213 -4.27 41.24 -82.38
CA GLN A 213 -5.49 41.12 -83.17
C GLN A 213 -6.16 42.47 -83.39
N VAL A 214 -6.28 43.31 -82.36
CA VAL A 214 -6.82 44.67 -82.49
C VAL A 214 -6.00 45.50 -83.48
N LYS A 215 -4.66 45.40 -83.46
CA LYS A 215 -3.81 46.06 -84.46
C LYS A 215 -4.11 45.59 -85.88
N VAL A 216 -4.19 44.27 -86.10
CA VAL A 216 -4.49 43.69 -87.41
C VAL A 216 -5.87 44.13 -87.91
N VAL A 217 -6.89 44.14 -87.05
CA VAL A 217 -8.24 44.62 -87.37
C VAL A 217 -8.22 46.09 -87.77
N ASN A 218 -7.48 46.94 -87.04
CA ASN A 218 -7.34 48.36 -87.38
C ASN A 218 -6.64 48.57 -88.73
N SER A 219 -5.55 47.85 -89.00
CA SER A 219 -4.87 47.89 -90.30
C SER A 219 -5.77 47.41 -91.44
N LEU A 220 -6.56 46.35 -91.21
CA LEU A 220 -7.53 45.87 -92.19
C LEU A 220 -8.61 46.93 -92.47
N LYS A 221 -9.13 47.58 -91.42
CA LYS A 221 -10.10 48.67 -91.54
C LYS A 221 -9.53 49.85 -92.36
N GLU A 222 -8.29 50.24 -92.10
CA GLU A 222 -7.61 51.28 -92.87
C GLU A 222 -7.47 50.88 -94.35
N ASN A 223 -7.03 49.65 -94.62
CA ASN A 223 -6.91 49.15 -95.99
C ASN A 223 -8.26 49.12 -96.71
N VAL A 224 -9.33 48.66 -96.06
CA VAL A 224 -10.69 48.67 -96.64
C VAL A 224 -11.15 50.11 -96.91
N SER A 225 -10.87 51.06 -96.02
CA SER A 225 -11.26 52.47 -96.23
C SER A 225 -10.60 53.11 -97.47
N LYS A 226 -9.43 52.64 -97.89
CA LYS A 226 -8.76 53.08 -99.14
C LYS A 226 -9.49 52.61 -100.40
N PHE A 227 -10.32 51.58 -100.31
CA PHE A 227 -11.11 51.07 -101.44
C PHE A 227 -12.53 51.64 -101.50
N VAL A 228 -12.95 52.40 -100.48
CA VAL A 228 -14.21 53.15 -100.54
C VAL A 228 -13.95 54.43 -101.33
N ILE A 229 -14.37 54.42 -102.59
CA ILE A 229 -14.45 55.62 -103.43
C ILE A 229 -15.70 56.38 -102.99
N ASP A 230 -15.58 57.67 -102.68
CA ASP A 230 -16.74 58.54 -102.42
C ASP A 230 -17.72 58.41 -103.59
N GLU A 231 -18.93 57.91 -103.33
CA GLU A 231 -20.05 58.06 -104.24
C GLU A 231 -20.40 59.56 -104.31
N VAL A 232 -20.31 60.11 -105.52
CA VAL A 232 -20.86 61.42 -105.92
C VAL A 232 -22.39 61.36 -105.93
#